data_AF-A0A3P1VF07-F1
#
_entry.id   AF-A0A3P1VF07-F1
#
_cell.length_a   1.000
_cell.length_b   1.000
_cell.length_c   1.000
_cell.angle_alpha   90.00
_cell.angle_beta   90.00
_cell.angle_gamma   90.00
#
_symmetry.space_group_name_H-M   'P 1'
#
loop_
_entity.id
_entity.type
_entity.pdbx_description
1 polymer ?
#
loop_
_entity_poly.entity_id
_entity_poly.type
_entity_poly.pdbx_seq_one_letter_code
_entity_poly.pdbx_strand_id
1 'polypeptide(L)'
;MKRQAFLEALKLALKDLPEQEIQSSLAYFNEMIDDRIDDGMTEEEAVTDMGHVDEIATKLLVENQTLVKRVKDKFIPKRRLATWEMILIILGFPIWGSLLLAVVTIFLSLIITVISIGLGAIAGILTGVALLFAVPFSTNNSLDGQLLSIALSLLSIGLGLLVFSWIVQLFHFAKTYAKQHRK
;
A
#
# COMPACT_ATOMS: atom_id res chain seq x y z
N MET A 1 -4.07 23.15 -51.48
CA MET A 1 -3.17 23.16 -50.29
C MET A 1 -1.99 22.26 -50.60
N LYS A 2 -0.78 22.57 -50.12
CA LYS A 2 0.40 21.71 -50.32
C LYS A 2 0.34 20.49 -49.38
N ARG A 3 0.99 19.38 -49.76
CA ARG A 3 1.06 18.11 -49.00
C ARG A 3 1.40 18.33 -47.53
N GLN A 4 2.44 19.13 -47.26
CA GLN A 4 2.89 19.42 -45.91
C GLN A 4 1.76 20.02 -45.04
N ALA A 5 1.01 20.97 -45.61
CA ALA A 5 -0.09 21.64 -44.92
C ALA A 5 -1.30 20.70 -44.72
N PHE A 6 -1.55 19.79 -45.66
CA PHE A 6 -2.60 18.77 -45.52
C PHE A 6 -2.30 17.78 -44.40
N LEU A 7 -1.08 17.24 -44.34
CA LEU A 7 -0.68 16.28 -43.29
C LEU A 7 -0.63 16.93 -41.91
N GLU A 8 -0.19 18.18 -41.81
CA GLU A 8 -0.24 18.93 -40.55
C GLU A 8 -1.68 19.19 -40.08
N ALA A 9 -2.57 19.57 -40.99
CA ALA A 9 -3.99 19.76 -40.69
C ALA A 9 -4.65 18.43 -40.26
N LEU A 10 -4.35 17.33 -40.94
CA LEU A 10 -4.86 16.00 -40.60
C LEU A 10 -4.35 15.53 -39.22
N LYS A 11 -3.07 15.77 -38.91
CA LYS A 11 -2.49 15.48 -37.60
C LYS A 11 -3.20 16.26 -36.48
N LEU A 12 -3.50 17.54 -36.72
CA LEU A 12 -4.20 18.39 -35.75
C LEU A 12 -5.65 17.92 -35.53
N ALA A 13 -6.32 17.51 -36.61
CA ALA A 13 -7.70 17.02 -36.56
C ALA A 13 -7.81 15.64 -35.88
N LEU A 14 -6.77 14.81 -35.95
CA LEU A 14 -6.70 13.47 -35.33
C LEU A 14 -6.10 13.45 -33.92
N LYS A 15 -5.85 14.60 -33.28
CA LYS A 15 -5.17 14.71 -31.96
C LYS A 15 -5.80 13.89 -30.82
N ASP A 16 -7.07 13.54 -30.94
CA ASP A 16 -7.82 12.78 -29.92
C ASP A 16 -7.60 11.25 -30.02
N LEU A 17 -6.81 10.78 -30.99
CA LEU A 17 -6.42 9.38 -31.18
C LEU A 17 -5.08 9.06 -30.49
N PRO A 18 -4.81 7.76 -30.22
CA PRO A 18 -3.48 7.31 -29.80
C PRO A 18 -2.40 7.67 -30.84
N GLU A 19 -1.22 8.05 -30.38
CA GLU A 19 -0.12 8.52 -31.25
C GLU A 19 0.28 7.52 -32.36
N GLN A 20 0.16 6.22 -32.08
CA GLN A 20 0.41 5.14 -33.05
C GLN A 20 -0.60 5.17 -34.21
N GLU A 21 -1.89 5.39 -33.92
CA GLU A 21 -2.97 5.46 -34.93
C GLU A 21 -2.83 6.72 -35.80
N ILE A 22 -2.42 7.83 -35.18
CA ILE A 22 -2.15 9.09 -35.90
C ILE A 22 -1.02 8.88 -36.90
N GLN A 23 0.10 8.28 -36.48
CA GLN A 23 1.25 8.03 -37.37
C GLN A 23 0.90 7.08 -38.52
N SER A 24 0.15 6.00 -38.23
CA SER A 24 -0.31 5.07 -39.26
C SER A 24 -1.23 5.75 -40.29
N SER A 25 -2.14 6.59 -39.82
CA SER A 25 -3.05 7.35 -40.70
C SER A 25 -2.26 8.32 -41.58
N LEU A 26 -1.33 9.08 -41.02
CA LEU A 26 -0.50 10.00 -41.79
C LEU A 26 0.36 9.29 -42.84
N ALA A 27 0.94 8.14 -42.50
CA ALA A 27 1.73 7.34 -43.45
C ALA A 27 0.87 6.85 -44.63
N TYR A 28 -0.35 6.36 -44.36
CA TYR A 28 -1.28 5.92 -45.40
C TYR A 28 -1.66 7.03 -46.38
N PHE A 29 -2.05 8.21 -45.87
CA PHE A 29 -2.38 9.34 -46.75
C PHE A 29 -1.15 9.88 -47.48
N ASN A 30 0.04 9.78 -46.88
CA ASN A 30 1.28 10.18 -47.51
C ASN A 30 1.63 9.28 -48.72
N GLU A 31 1.48 7.96 -48.57
CA GLU A 31 1.66 6.98 -49.66
C GLU A 31 0.63 7.19 -50.77
N MET A 32 -0.65 7.43 -50.44
CA MET A 32 -1.69 7.73 -51.42
C MET A 32 -1.47 9.05 -52.19
N ILE A 33 -0.75 10.02 -51.62
CA ILE A 33 -0.36 11.24 -52.34
C ILE A 33 0.80 10.93 -53.28
N ASP A 34 1.77 10.13 -52.84
CA ASP A 34 2.92 9.71 -53.64
C ASP A 34 2.45 8.91 -54.88
N ASP A 35 1.52 7.96 -54.72
CA ASP A 35 0.94 7.19 -55.84
C ASP A 35 0.31 8.09 -56.92
N ARG A 36 -0.41 9.14 -56.51
CA ARG A 36 -1.07 10.07 -57.44
C ARG A 36 -0.07 10.97 -58.17
N ILE A 37 1.02 11.33 -57.50
CA ILE A 37 2.11 12.09 -58.12
C ILE A 37 2.82 11.22 -59.16
N ASP A 38 3.04 9.95 -58.85
CA ASP A 38 3.64 8.98 -59.78
C ASP A 38 2.74 8.72 -61.02
N ASP A 39 1.42 8.79 -60.86
CA ASP A 39 0.43 8.76 -61.95
C ASP A 39 0.40 10.06 -62.79
N GLY A 40 1.23 11.06 -62.46
CA GLY A 40 1.42 12.28 -63.23
C GLY A 40 0.59 13.48 -62.77
N MET A 41 -0.07 13.41 -61.61
CA MET A 41 -0.75 14.57 -61.01
C MET A 41 0.24 15.51 -60.32
N THR A 42 -0.09 16.80 -60.29
CA THR A 42 0.65 17.73 -59.42
C THR A 42 0.28 17.53 -57.95
N GLU A 43 1.17 17.91 -57.03
CA GLU A 43 0.96 17.75 -55.58
C GLU A 43 -0.36 18.42 -55.12
N GLU A 44 -0.67 19.59 -55.67
CA GLU A 44 -1.90 20.32 -55.35
C GLU A 44 -3.17 19.63 -55.87
N GLU A 45 -3.10 18.98 -57.02
CA GLU A 45 -4.22 18.21 -57.59
C GLU A 45 -4.45 16.92 -56.79
N ALA A 46 -3.37 16.20 -56.46
CA ALA A 46 -3.43 14.98 -55.65
C ALA A 46 -4.09 15.24 -54.29
N VAL A 47 -3.72 16.34 -53.62
CA VAL A 47 -4.32 16.72 -52.32
C VAL A 47 -5.77 17.19 -52.47
N THR A 48 -6.13 17.79 -53.60
CA THR A 48 -7.52 18.22 -53.85
C THR A 48 -8.44 17.02 -54.10
N ASP A 49 -7.94 15.98 -54.78
CA ASP A 49 -8.67 14.73 -55.05
C ASP A 49 -8.97 13.92 -53.77
N MET A 50 -8.12 14.04 -52.74
CA MET A 50 -8.34 13.35 -51.44
C MET A 50 -9.59 13.84 -50.69
N GLY A 51 -10.06 15.05 -50.97
CA GLY A 51 -11.19 15.67 -50.28
C GLY A 51 -10.80 16.48 -49.04
N HIS A 52 -11.81 16.89 -48.27
CA HIS A 52 -11.62 17.78 -47.12
C HIS A 52 -11.07 17.03 -45.88
N VAL A 53 -10.02 17.60 -45.27
CA VAL A 53 -9.35 17.08 -44.06
C VAL A 53 -10.35 16.78 -42.93
N ASP A 54 -11.32 17.65 -42.71
CA ASP A 54 -12.31 17.49 -41.62
C ASP A 54 -13.22 16.28 -41.84
N GLU A 55 -13.59 15.98 -43.08
CA GLU A 55 -14.42 14.81 -43.40
C GLU A 55 -13.64 13.52 -43.20
N ILE A 56 -12.37 13.50 -43.62
CA ILE A 56 -11.46 12.37 -43.44
C ILE A 56 -11.24 12.13 -41.94
N ALA A 57 -10.95 13.18 -41.18
CA ALA A 57 -10.73 13.09 -39.74
C ALA A 57 -11.98 12.61 -39.00
N THR A 58 -13.16 13.12 -39.36
CA THR A 58 -14.43 12.70 -38.75
C THR A 58 -14.69 11.21 -38.98
N LYS A 59 -14.47 10.71 -40.21
CA LYS A 59 -14.64 9.28 -40.52
C LYS A 59 -13.69 8.41 -39.69
N LEU A 60 -12.41 8.78 -39.62
CA LEU A 60 -11.38 8.05 -38.87
C LEU A 60 -11.64 8.06 -37.35
N LEU A 61 -12.11 9.18 -36.80
CA LEU A 61 -12.47 9.29 -35.39
C LEU A 61 -13.68 8.43 -35.03
N VAL A 62 -14.72 8.42 -35.87
CA VAL A 62 -15.91 7.59 -35.67
C VAL A 62 -15.57 6.10 -35.71
N GLU A 63 -14.78 5.68 -36.69
CA GLU A 63 -14.35 4.28 -36.82
C GLU A 63 -13.56 3.82 -35.59
N ASN A 64 -12.60 4.62 -35.13
CA ASN A 64 -11.78 4.30 -33.96
C ASN A 64 -12.52 4.37 -32.62
N GLN A 65 -13.51 5.25 -32.46
CA GLN A 65 -14.35 5.27 -31.25
C GLN A 65 -15.08 3.94 -31.01
N THR A 66 -15.46 3.23 -32.08
CA THR A 66 -16.09 1.90 -31.98
C THR A 66 -15.11 0.82 -31.50
N LEU A 67 -13.83 0.96 -31.85
CA LEU A 67 -12.76 0.05 -31.42
C LEU A 67 -12.33 0.32 -29.99
N VAL A 68 -12.15 1.59 -29.60
CA VAL A 68 -11.81 1.97 -28.22
C VAL A 68 -12.91 1.55 -27.24
N LYS A 69 -14.19 1.66 -27.61
CA LYS A 69 -15.30 1.13 -26.79
C LYS A 69 -15.24 -0.39 -26.63
N ARG A 70 -14.99 -1.14 -27.71
CA ARG A 70 -14.89 -2.62 -27.65
C ARG A 70 -13.69 -3.11 -26.85
N VAL A 71 -12.56 -2.40 -26.92
CA VAL A 71 -11.35 -2.74 -26.16
C VAL A 71 -11.53 -2.43 -24.67
N LYS A 72 -12.14 -1.27 -24.32
CA LYS A 72 -12.41 -0.92 -22.92
C LYS A 72 -13.33 -1.91 -22.21
N ASP A 73 -14.37 -2.43 -22.88
CA ASP A 73 -15.26 -3.43 -22.29
C ASP A 73 -14.59 -4.82 -22.13
N LYS A 74 -13.51 -5.10 -22.87
CA LYS A 74 -12.77 -6.36 -22.73
C LYS A 74 -11.79 -6.36 -21.56
N PHE A 75 -11.29 -5.19 -21.15
CA PHE A 75 -10.26 -5.04 -20.12
C PHE A 75 -10.77 -4.59 -18.75
N ILE A 76 -12.01 -4.08 -18.65
CA ILE A 76 -12.62 -3.74 -17.37
C ILE A 76 -13.74 -4.75 -17.10
N PRO A 77 -13.49 -5.83 -16.34
CA PRO A 77 -14.57 -6.69 -15.91
C PRO A 77 -15.49 -5.87 -14.99
N LYS A 78 -16.60 -5.38 -15.52
CA LYS A 78 -17.73 -4.87 -14.73
C LYS A 78 -18.41 -6.05 -14.05
N ARG A 79 -17.70 -6.74 -13.15
CA ARG A 79 -18.35 -7.58 -12.15
C ARG A 79 -19.08 -6.61 -11.21
N ARG A 80 -20.35 -6.36 -11.51
CA ARG A 80 -21.31 -5.91 -10.50
C ARG A 80 -21.30 -7.00 -9.43
N LEU A 81 -20.71 -6.73 -8.28
CA LEU A 81 -20.87 -7.59 -7.11
C LEU A 81 -22.36 -7.85 -6.95
N ALA A 82 -22.74 -9.13 -6.89
CA ALA A 82 -24.16 -9.47 -6.77
C ALA A 82 -24.68 -8.81 -5.49
N THR A 83 -25.92 -8.30 -5.51
CA THR A 83 -26.54 -7.69 -4.32
C THR A 83 -26.44 -8.61 -3.08
N TRP A 84 -26.45 -9.92 -3.31
CA TRP A 84 -26.20 -10.94 -2.30
C TRP A 84 -24.78 -10.93 -1.71
N GLU A 85 -23.73 -10.79 -2.52
CA GLU A 85 -22.35 -10.61 -2.03
C GLU A 85 -22.22 -9.35 -1.19
N MET A 86 -22.91 -8.27 -1.59
CA MET A 86 -22.89 -7.02 -0.84
C MET A 86 -23.57 -7.17 0.53
N ILE A 87 -24.69 -7.90 0.60
CA ILE A 87 -25.34 -8.28 1.87
C ILE A 87 -24.44 -9.17 2.71
N LEU A 88 -23.77 -10.15 2.10
CA LEU A 88 -22.85 -11.07 2.78
C LEU A 88 -21.62 -10.33 3.33
N ILE A 89 -21.11 -9.32 2.62
CA ILE A 89 -20.03 -8.46 3.08
C ILE A 89 -20.51 -7.57 4.22
N ILE A 90 -21.72 -6.97 4.14
CA ILE A 90 -22.25 -6.12 5.21
C ILE A 90 -22.53 -6.94 6.49
N LEU A 91 -23.05 -8.16 6.36
CA LEU A 91 -23.29 -9.06 7.49
C LEU A 91 -22.02 -9.75 7.98
N GLY A 92 -21.05 -9.95 7.08
CA GLY A 92 -19.74 -10.49 7.41
C GLY A 92 -18.82 -9.45 8.05
N PHE A 93 -18.94 -8.17 7.69
CA PHE A 93 -18.12 -7.07 8.20
C PHE A 93 -18.12 -6.95 9.73
N PRO A 94 -19.24 -7.09 10.47
CA PRO A 94 -19.19 -7.12 11.93
C PRO A 94 -18.41 -8.32 12.48
N ILE A 95 -18.38 -9.45 11.78
CA ILE A 95 -17.63 -10.65 12.17
C ILE A 95 -16.14 -10.48 11.87
N TRP A 96 -15.79 -10.07 10.64
CA TRP A 96 -14.40 -9.84 10.25
C TRP A 96 -13.77 -8.66 11.00
N GLY A 97 -14.55 -7.60 11.22
CA GLY A 97 -14.12 -6.42 11.98
C GLY A 97 -13.87 -6.74 13.45
N SER A 98 -14.78 -7.47 14.10
CA SER A 98 -14.58 -7.91 15.50
C SER A 98 -13.43 -8.93 15.62
N LEU A 99 -13.26 -9.82 14.64
CA LEU A 99 -12.15 -10.77 14.62
C LEU A 99 -10.80 -10.09 14.42
N LEU A 100 -10.69 -9.14 13.48
CA LEU A 100 -9.49 -8.34 13.29
C LEU A 100 -9.16 -7.55 14.56
N LEU A 101 -10.17 -6.91 15.16
CA LEU A 101 -10.01 -6.17 16.41
C LEU A 101 -9.52 -7.09 17.54
N ALA A 102 -10.08 -8.29 17.67
CA ALA A 102 -9.65 -9.26 18.67
C ALA A 102 -8.18 -9.67 18.48
N VAL A 103 -7.75 -9.91 17.24
CA VAL A 103 -6.34 -10.23 16.95
C VAL A 103 -5.44 -9.06 17.35
N VAL A 104 -5.80 -7.84 16.98
CA VAL A 104 -5.03 -6.63 17.33
C VAL A 104 -4.95 -6.43 18.85
N THR A 105 -6.05 -6.60 19.58
CA THR A 105 -6.07 -6.44 21.04
C THR A 105 -5.25 -7.52 21.75
N ILE A 106 -5.23 -8.76 21.24
CA ILE A 106 -4.37 -9.82 21.77
C ILE A 106 -2.89 -9.45 21.62
N PHE A 107 -2.47 -9.00 20.44
CA PHE A 107 -1.08 -8.57 20.22
C PHE A 107 -0.72 -7.37 21.09
N LEU A 108 -1.59 -6.38 21.17
CA LEU A 108 -1.37 -5.20 21.99
C LEU A 108 -1.27 -5.56 23.49
N SER A 109 -2.18 -6.42 23.97
CA SER A 109 -2.16 -6.94 25.34
C SER A 109 -0.85 -7.63 25.65
N LEU A 110 -0.37 -8.51 24.76
CA LEU A 110 0.92 -9.20 24.92
C LEU A 110 2.09 -8.21 25.07
N ILE A 111 2.14 -7.17 24.23
CA ILE A 111 3.18 -6.13 24.29
C ILE A 111 3.12 -5.40 25.63
N ILE A 112 1.92 -4.96 26.04
CA ILE A 112 1.73 -4.23 27.30
C ILE A 112 2.11 -5.11 28.50
N THR A 113 1.73 -6.38 28.50
CA THR A 113 2.08 -7.33 29.58
C THR A 113 3.59 -7.48 29.70
N VAL A 114 4.32 -7.65 28.59
CA VAL A 114 5.78 -7.76 28.62
C VAL A 114 6.43 -6.49 29.17
N ILE A 115 5.97 -5.31 28.74
CA ILE A 115 6.46 -4.02 29.25
C ILE A 115 6.15 -3.87 30.74
N SER A 116 4.93 -4.21 31.17
CA SER A 116 4.48 -4.10 32.56
C SER A 116 5.29 -4.99 33.49
N ILE A 117 5.56 -6.23 33.11
CA ILE A 117 6.42 -7.15 33.87
C ILE A 117 7.85 -6.60 33.97
N GLY A 118 8.39 -6.03 32.88
CA GLY A 118 9.71 -5.42 32.89
C GLY A 118 9.81 -4.20 33.81
N LEU A 119 8.84 -3.29 33.73
CA LEU A 119 8.76 -2.13 34.62
C LEU A 119 8.56 -2.57 36.08
N GLY A 120 7.72 -3.57 36.33
CA GLY A 120 7.49 -4.15 37.64
C GLY A 120 8.75 -4.76 38.25
N ALA A 121 9.57 -5.45 37.44
CA ALA A 121 10.85 -5.99 37.88
C ALA A 121 11.83 -4.89 38.33
N ILE A 122 11.95 -3.81 37.53
CA ILE A 122 12.79 -2.66 37.86
C ILE A 122 12.28 -1.96 39.13
N ALA A 123 10.96 -1.70 39.20
CA ALA A 123 10.33 -1.09 40.36
C ALA A 123 10.51 -1.94 41.63
N GLY A 124 10.41 -3.26 41.52
CA GLY A 124 10.67 -4.20 42.62
C GLY A 124 12.10 -4.10 43.13
N ILE A 125 13.09 -4.09 42.23
CA ILE A 125 14.51 -3.90 42.61
C ILE A 125 14.70 -2.56 43.32
N LEU A 126 14.19 -1.47 42.75
CA LEU A 126 14.30 -0.13 43.34
C LEU A 126 13.64 -0.06 44.72
N THR A 127 12.47 -0.68 44.87
CA THR A 127 11.75 -0.74 46.14
C THR A 127 12.52 -1.54 47.17
N GLY A 128 13.05 -2.71 46.81
CA GLY A 128 13.87 -3.51 47.71
C GLY A 128 15.15 -2.79 48.13
N VAL A 129 15.82 -2.07 47.21
CA VAL A 129 16.99 -1.24 47.55
C VAL A 129 16.59 -0.09 48.48
N ALA A 130 15.51 0.62 48.19
CA ALA A 130 15.02 1.71 49.03
C ALA A 130 14.67 1.23 50.45
N LEU A 131 14.05 0.06 50.58
CA LEU A 131 13.73 -0.54 51.87
C LEU A 131 15.00 -0.89 52.66
N LEU A 132 16.05 -1.42 52.03
CA LEU A 132 17.34 -1.67 52.71
C LEU A 132 17.93 -0.40 53.33
N PHE A 133 17.83 0.73 52.63
CA PHE A 133 18.28 2.03 53.15
C PHE A 133 17.35 2.60 54.22
N ALA A 134 16.05 2.31 54.15
CA ALA A 134 15.07 2.81 55.09
C ALA A 134 15.05 2.06 56.43
N VAL A 135 15.44 0.78 56.45
CA VAL A 135 15.49 -0.06 57.68
C VAL A 135 16.21 0.62 58.87
N PRO A 136 17.42 1.19 58.74
CA PRO A 136 18.11 1.84 59.87
C PRO A 136 17.43 3.13 60.37
N PHE A 137 16.54 3.73 59.57
CA PHE A 137 15.77 4.94 59.94
C PHE A 137 14.33 4.61 60.38
N SER A 138 13.96 3.33 60.41
CA SER A 138 12.66 2.86 60.86
C SER A 138 12.44 3.18 62.33
N THR A 139 11.26 3.74 62.65
CA THR A 139 10.83 4.02 64.04
C THR A 139 10.43 2.75 64.81
N ASN A 140 10.51 1.58 64.17
CA ASN A 140 10.12 0.31 64.75
C ASN A 140 11.30 -0.31 65.54
N ASN A 141 11.15 -0.41 66.86
CA ASN A 141 12.20 -0.86 67.78
C ASN A 141 12.26 -2.39 67.94
N SER A 142 11.37 -3.14 67.29
CA SER A 142 11.39 -4.61 67.34
C SER A 142 12.44 -5.16 66.37
N LEU A 143 13.39 -5.93 66.90
CA LEU A 143 14.42 -6.63 66.10
C LEU A 143 13.78 -7.53 65.04
N ASP A 144 12.69 -8.22 65.40
CA ASP A 144 11.94 -9.10 64.49
C ASP A 144 11.39 -8.35 63.28
N GLY A 145 10.88 -7.12 63.47
CA GLY A 145 10.34 -6.29 62.39
C GLY A 145 11.41 -5.78 61.44
N GLN A 146 12.62 -5.49 61.95
CA GLN A 146 13.75 -5.05 61.13
C GLN A 146 14.32 -6.21 60.31
N LEU A 147 14.49 -7.38 60.92
CA LEU A 147 14.93 -8.62 60.25
C LEU A 147 13.96 -9.02 59.12
N LEU A 148 12.66 -8.97 59.39
CA LEU A 148 11.63 -9.25 58.38
C LEU A 148 11.73 -8.27 57.20
N SER A 149 11.91 -6.98 57.49
CA SER A 149 12.01 -5.93 56.47
C SER A 149 13.24 -6.11 55.58
N ILE A 150 14.39 -6.49 56.15
CA ILE A 150 15.60 -6.85 55.41
C ILE A 150 15.35 -8.08 54.53
N ALA A 151 14.72 -9.11 55.06
CA ALA A 151 14.39 -10.32 54.31
C ALA A 151 13.46 -10.02 53.11
N LEU A 152 12.43 -9.20 53.31
CA LEU A 152 11.50 -8.79 52.26
C LEU A 152 12.20 -7.95 51.17
N SER A 153 13.15 -7.12 51.57
CA SER A 153 13.95 -6.29 50.68
C SER A 153 14.86 -7.15 49.78
N LEU A 154 15.59 -8.10 50.36
CA LEU A 154 16.42 -9.05 49.60
C LEU A 154 15.57 -9.91 48.66
N LEU A 155 14.42 -10.38 49.15
CA LEU A 155 13.49 -11.19 48.35
C LEU A 155 12.96 -10.39 47.15
N SER A 156 12.60 -9.12 47.34
CA SER A 156 12.14 -8.24 46.27
C SER A 156 13.22 -8.00 45.21
N ILE A 157 14.46 -7.73 45.63
CA ILE A 157 15.61 -7.59 44.72
C ILE A 157 15.86 -8.89 43.95
N GLY A 158 15.87 -10.02 44.66
CA GLY A 158 16.10 -11.34 44.07
C GLY A 158 15.06 -11.71 43.02
N LEU A 159 13.77 -11.52 43.32
CA LEU A 159 12.69 -11.75 42.37
C LEU A 159 12.79 -10.81 41.17
N GLY A 160 13.08 -9.53 41.39
CA GLY A 160 13.23 -8.56 40.30
C GLY A 160 14.37 -8.92 39.34
N LEU A 161 15.53 -9.35 39.86
CA LEU A 161 16.66 -9.79 39.03
C LEU A 161 16.34 -11.07 38.24
N LEU A 162 15.66 -12.03 38.85
CA LEU A 162 15.22 -13.25 38.16
C LEU A 162 14.28 -12.91 37.00
N VAL A 163 13.26 -12.10 37.24
CA VAL A 163 12.30 -11.69 36.21
C VAL A 163 12.99 -10.89 35.10
N PHE A 164 13.91 -9.99 35.46
CA PHE A 164 14.69 -9.24 34.49
C PHE A 164 15.55 -10.15 33.60
N SER A 165 16.23 -11.14 34.18
CA SER A 165 17.01 -12.13 33.43
C SER A 165 16.14 -12.93 32.46
N TRP A 166 14.96 -13.38 32.90
CA TRP A 166 14.01 -14.10 32.05
C TRP A 166 13.53 -13.26 30.88
N ILE A 167 13.24 -11.97 31.09
CA ILE A 167 12.87 -11.04 30.03
C ILE A 167 13.99 -10.88 28.99
N VAL A 168 15.24 -10.71 29.42
CA VAL A 168 16.38 -10.59 28.50
C VAL A 168 16.55 -11.85 27.64
N GLN A 169 16.41 -13.03 28.24
CA GLN A 169 16.46 -14.30 27.51
C GLN A 169 15.32 -14.42 26.49
N LEU A 170 14.10 -13.99 26.85
CA LEU A 170 12.96 -13.96 25.95
C LEU A 170 13.22 -13.07 24.73
N PHE A 171 13.81 -11.88 24.94
CA PHE A 171 14.19 -10.99 23.83
C PHE A 171 15.24 -11.61 22.90
N HIS A 172 16.26 -12.28 23.46
CA HIS A 172 17.26 -12.99 22.68
C HIS A 172 16.64 -14.14 21.86
N PHE A 173 15.74 -14.91 22.48
CA PHE A 173 15.02 -15.99 21.80
C PHE A 173 14.14 -15.45 20.68
N ALA A 174 13.33 -14.42 20.94
CA ALA A 174 12.46 -13.78 19.95
C ALA A 174 13.26 -13.22 18.76
N LYS A 175 14.41 -12.57 19.02
CA LYS A 175 15.31 -12.06 17.97
C LYS A 175 15.91 -13.18 17.13
N THR A 176 16.28 -14.29 17.75
CA THR A 176 16.85 -15.47 17.06
C THR A 176 15.79 -16.14 16.18
N TYR A 177 14.58 -16.30 16.71
CA TYR A 177 13.44 -16.87 15.97
C TYR A 177 13.05 -16.01 14.76
N ALA A 178 12.97 -14.68 14.94
CA ALA A 178 12.69 -13.74 13.84
C ALA A 178 13.77 -13.78 12.74
N LYS A 179 15.04 -14.01 13.10
CA LYS A 179 16.14 -14.15 12.12
C LYS A 179 16.05 -15.47 11.34
N GLN A 180 15.54 -16.53 11.95
CA GLN A 180 15.42 -17.85 11.33
C GLN A 180 14.31 -17.92 10.27
N HIS A 181 13.19 -17.21 10.47
CA HIS A 181 12.05 -17.18 9.55
C HIS A 181 12.14 -16.08 8.47
N ARG A 182 13.23 -15.33 8.40
CA ARG A 182 13.48 -14.30 7.37
C ARG A 182 14.25 -14.83 6.14
N LYS A 183 14.39 -16.15 6.01
CA LYS A 183 14.92 -16.83 4.81
C LYS A 183 13.77 -17.47 4.06
#